data_AF-A0A351R544-F1
#
_entry.id   AF-A0A351R544-F1
#
_cell.length_a   1.000
_cell.length_b   1.000
_cell.length_c   1.000
_cell.angle_alpha   90.00
_cell.angle_beta   90.00
_cell.angle_gamma   90.00
#
_symmetry.space_group_name_H-M   'P 1'
#
loop_
_entity.id
_entity.type
_entity.pdbx_description
1 polymer ?
#
loop_
_entity_poly.entity_id
_entity_poly.type
_entity_poly.pdbx_seq_one_letter_code
_entity_poly.pdbx_strand_id
1 'polypeptide(L)'
;MKQSFVIFVCTFDPFHIGRHVYTFENRCVEDPNLPLNDGTQKIILNTKGIFDDVRPELKRLLNFIDGRQPEDSFTQDLSKAVESAKRNEKWRHDYMTLQMAYDEKYREGLETGIQQGIERGITTSARRMLSSGKYSDSEISEITGLSVEQIQALKNSAK
;
A
#
# COMPACT_ATOMS: atom_id res chain seq x y z
N MET A 1 1.90 -13.08 40.32
CA MET A 1 1.90 -12.66 38.90
C MET A 1 0.57 -12.01 38.57
N LYS A 2 0.54 -11.08 37.62
CA LYS A 2 -0.71 -10.44 37.15
C LYS A 2 -1.29 -11.28 36.01
N GLN A 3 -2.61 -11.42 35.96
CA GLN A 3 -3.27 -12.03 34.80
C GLN A 3 -3.10 -11.15 33.57
N SER A 4 -2.77 -11.76 32.44
CA SER A 4 -2.59 -11.11 31.15
C SER A 4 -3.36 -11.85 30.07
N PHE A 5 -4.14 -11.12 29.27
CA PHE A 5 -4.94 -11.66 28.19
C PHE A 5 -4.52 -11.02 26.88
N VAL A 6 -4.20 -11.85 25.89
CA VAL A 6 -4.00 -11.42 24.50
C VAL A 6 -5.15 -11.98 23.68
N ILE A 7 -5.96 -11.09 23.08
CA ILE A 7 -7.13 -11.49 22.31
C ILE A 7 -6.86 -11.21 20.82
N PHE A 8 -6.93 -12.25 20.01
CA PHE A 8 -6.91 -12.16 18.56
C PHE A 8 -8.32 -12.34 18.02
N VAL A 9 -8.73 -11.51 17.06
CA VAL A 9 -10.00 -11.65 16.37
C VAL A 9 -9.71 -11.95 14.90
N CYS A 10 -10.12 -13.13 14.44
CA CYS A 10 -9.80 -13.66 13.13
C CYS A 10 -11.05 -13.75 12.23
N THR A 11 -10.95 -13.18 11.03
CA THR A 11 -11.96 -13.29 9.96
C THR A 11 -11.88 -14.61 9.18
N PHE A 12 -11.07 -15.55 9.66
CA PHE A 12 -10.85 -16.89 9.13
C PHE A 12 -10.66 -17.86 10.31
N ASP A 13 -10.80 -19.16 10.07
CA ASP A 13 -10.51 -20.18 11.08
C ASP A 13 -9.04 -20.59 11.05
N PRO A 14 -8.20 -20.15 12.01
CA PRO A 14 -6.76 -20.41 11.98
C PRO A 14 -6.38 -21.86 12.24
N PHE A 15 -7.28 -22.67 12.81
CA PHE A 15 -6.99 -24.06 13.16
C PHE A 15 -7.84 -25.07 12.38
N HIS A 16 -8.77 -24.59 11.55
CA HIS A 16 -9.68 -25.43 10.75
C HIS A 16 -10.52 -26.42 11.57
N ILE A 17 -10.74 -26.12 12.85
CA ILE A 17 -11.54 -26.95 13.76
C ILE A 17 -13.00 -26.46 13.77
N GLY A 18 -13.24 -25.17 13.56
CA GLY A 18 -14.57 -24.56 13.52
C GLY A 18 -15.11 -24.04 14.84
N ARG A 19 -14.28 -23.88 15.89
CA ARG A 19 -14.73 -23.24 17.16
C ARG A 19 -14.81 -21.73 17.01
N HIS A 20 -15.70 -21.08 17.76
CA HIS A 20 -15.72 -19.61 17.85
C HIS A 20 -14.62 -19.09 18.79
N VAL A 21 -14.20 -19.90 19.77
CA VAL A 21 -13.19 -19.50 20.77
C VAL A 21 -12.16 -20.61 20.95
N TYR A 22 -10.90 -20.22 20.85
CA TYR A 22 -9.77 -21.05 21.27
C TYR A 22 -9.01 -20.34 22.38
N THR A 23 -8.82 -21.01 23.51
CA THR A 23 -8.04 -20.48 24.63
C THR A 23 -6.76 -21.29 24.79
N PHE A 24 -5.63 -20.60 24.78
CA PHE A 24 -4.31 -21.19 24.95
C PHE A 24 -3.64 -20.62 26.20
N GLU A 25 -2.97 -21.50 26.92
CA GLU A 25 -2.07 -21.18 28.01
C GLU A 25 -0.69 -21.77 27.72
N ASN A 26 0.35 -21.24 28.37
CA ASN A 26 1.70 -21.76 28.23
C ASN A 26 1.81 -23.10 29.00
N ARG A 27 2.20 -24.16 28.29
CA ARG A 27 2.38 -25.52 28.83
C ARG A 27 3.81 -26.01 28.56
N CYS A 28 4.30 -26.92 29.40
CA CYS A 28 5.58 -27.59 29.19
C CYS A 28 5.54 -28.44 27.90
N VAL A 29 6.65 -28.47 27.17
CA VAL A 29 6.74 -29.19 25.88
C VAL A 29 6.91 -30.69 26.12
N GLU A 30 7.69 -31.07 27.13
CA GLU A 30 7.97 -32.45 27.52
C GLU A 30 6.78 -33.11 28.24
N ASP A 31 6.02 -32.32 29.01
CA ASP A 31 4.80 -32.74 29.69
C ASP A 31 3.64 -31.75 29.44
N PRO A 32 2.79 -32.01 28.43
CA PRO A 32 1.67 -31.14 28.08
C PRO A 32 0.62 -30.96 29.20
N ASN A 33 0.58 -31.86 30.19
CA ASN A 33 -0.34 -31.74 31.32
C ASN A 33 0.15 -30.75 32.39
N LEU A 34 1.40 -30.28 32.30
CA LEU A 34 1.99 -29.33 33.23
C LEU A 34 1.86 -27.88 32.70
N PRO A 35 0.92 -27.07 33.21
CA PRO A 35 0.83 -25.65 32.88
C PRO A 35 1.93 -24.86 33.56
N LEU A 36 2.44 -23.81 32.89
CA LEU A 36 3.44 -22.90 33.45
C LEU A 36 2.88 -22.03 34.58
N ASN A 37 1.54 -21.86 34.64
CA ASN A 37 0.84 -21.04 35.62
C ASN A 37 1.34 -19.58 35.72
N ASP A 38 1.78 -19.02 34.59
CA ASP A 38 2.28 -17.64 34.51
C ASP A 38 1.16 -16.57 34.47
N GLY A 39 -0.10 -17.00 34.44
CA GLY A 39 -1.27 -16.12 34.36
C GLY A 39 -1.52 -15.53 32.97
N THR A 40 -0.81 -16.00 31.93
CA THR A 40 -0.97 -15.51 30.55
C THR A 40 -1.91 -16.43 29.77
N GLN A 41 -2.97 -15.84 29.19
CA GLN A 41 -3.88 -16.54 28.29
C GLN A 41 -3.93 -15.83 26.93
N LYS A 42 -3.94 -16.65 25.87
CA LYS A 42 -4.17 -16.19 24.49
C LYS A 42 -5.54 -16.70 24.07
N ILE A 43 -6.44 -15.78 23.74
CA ILE A 43 -7.80 -16.09 23.28
C ILE A 43 -7.87 -15.75 21.80
N ILE A 44 -8.31 -16.70 20.99
CA ILE A 44 -8.51 -16.53 19.56
C ILE A 44 -10.00 -16.64 19.30
N LEU A 45 -10.59 -15.54 18.83
CA LEU A 45 -11.97 -15.45 18.42
C LEU A 45 -12.06 -15.67 16.91
N ASN A 46 -12.75 -16.73 16.49
CA ASN A 46 -12.92 -17.10 15.09
C ASN A 46 -14.35 -16.79 14.64
N THR A 47 -14.46 -15.91 13.65
CA THR A 47 -15.75 -15.52 13.04
C THR A 47 -16.39 -16.59 12.17
N LYS A 48 -15.62 -17.57 11.70
CA LYS A 48 -16.10 -18.72 10.92
C LYS A 48 -16.45 -19.92 11.82
N GLY A 49 -16.68 -19.68 13.12
CA GLY A 49 -17.11 -20.72 14.04
C GLY A 49 -18.45 -21.33 13.60
N ILE A 50 -18.56 -22.64 13.74
CA ILE A 50 -19.77 -23.42 13.41
C ILE A 50 -20.38 -24.09 14.64
N PHE A 51 -19.63 -24.20 15.75
CA PHE A 51 -20.12 -24.82 16.98
C PHE A 51 -21.05 -23.90 17.78
N ASP A 52 -21.86 -24.51 18.64
CA ASP A 52 -22.63 -23.77 19.65
C ASP A 52 -21.85 -23.66 20.98
N ASP A 53 -20.68 -23.02 20.91
CA ASP A 53 -19.70 -22.90 21.99
C ASP A 53 -19.66 -21.51 22.64
N VAL A 54 -20.49 -20.57 22.16
CA VAL A 54 -20.55 -19.20 22.66
C VAL A 54 -21.98 -18.66 22.69
N ARG A 55 -22.18 -17.66 23.55
CA ARG A 55 -23.46 -16.97 23.68
C ARG A 55 -23.85 -16.26 22.37
N PRO A 56 -25.16 -16.13 22.06
CA PRO A 56 -25.64 -15.48 20.85
C PRO A 56 -25.10 -14.06 20.64
N GLU A 57 -24.90 -13.29 21.71
CA GLU A 57 -24.34 -11.93 21.66
C GLU A 57 -22.94 -11.92 21.03
N LEU A 58 -22.10 -12.88 21.42
CA LEU A 58 -20.74 -12.98 20.87
C LEU A 58 -20.79 -13.44 19.41
N LYS A 59 -21.72 -14.33 19.04
CA LYS A 59 -21.92 -14.74 17.64
C LYS A 59 -22.30 -13.55 16.76
N ARG A 60 -23.25 -12.71 17.21
CA ARG A 60 -23.66 -11.51 16.49
C ARG A 60 -22.50 -10.51 16.32
N LEU A 61 -21.70 -10.31 17.37
CA LEU A 61 -20.49 -9.50 17.28
C LEU A 61 -19.51 -10.06 16.24
N LEU A 62 -19.24 -11.36 16.28
CA LEU A 62 -18.33 -12.01 15.33
C LEU A 62 -18.86 -11.93 13.89
N ASN A 63 -20.15 -12.14 13.68
CA ASN A 63 -20.82 -11.95 12.39
C ASN A 63 -20.63 -10.51 11.86
N PHE A 64 -20.81 -9.51 12.73
CA PHE A 64 -20.62 -8.12 12.35
C PHE A 64 -19.17 -7.82 11.97
N ILE A 65 -18.20 -8.35 12.72
CA ILE A 65 -16.76 -8.22 12.41
C ILE A 65 -16.41 -8.89 11.08
N ASP A 66 -17.10 -9.98 10.74
CA ASP A 66 -17.00 -10.68 9.44
C ASP A 66 -17.68 -9.93 8.28
N GLY A 67 -18.24 -8.74 8.53
CA GLY A 67 -18.85 -7.88 7.51
C GLY A 67 -20.35 -8.11 7.29
N ARG A 68 -21.02 -8.88 8.15
CA ARG A 68 -22.49 -9.01 8.11
C ARG A 68 -23.16 -7.76 8.67
N GLN A 69 -24.44 -7.60 8.35
CA GLN A 69 -25.24 -6.47 8.85
C GLN A 69 -25.43 -6.55 10.36
N PRO A 70 -25.54 -5.40 11.06
CA PRO A 70 -25.87 -5.36 12.48
C PRO A 70 -27.19 -6.06 12.79
N GLU A 71 -27.18 -6.97 13.76
CA GLU A 71 -28.34 -7.77 14.15
C GLU A 71 -28.99 -7.29 15.46
N ASP A 72 -28.25 -6.55 16.31
CA ASP A 72 -28.71 -6.10 17.63
C ASP A 72 -28.29 -4.65 17.93
N SER A 73 -28.79 -4.10 19.05
CA SER A 73 -28.50 -2.72 19.45
C SER A 73 -27.00 -2.46 19.60
N PHE A 74 -26.26 -3.45 20.12
CA PHE A 74 -24.81 -3.34 20.30
C PHE A 74 -24.07 -3.24 18.97
N THR A 75 -24.35 -4.14 18.02
CA THR A 75 -23.73 -4.10 16.69
C THR A 75 -24.17 -2.88 15.88
N GLN A 76 -25.38 -2.36 16.10
CA GLN A 76 -25.84 -1.11 15.49
C GLN A 76 -25.07 0.10 16.02
N ASP A 77 -24.85 0.19 17.33
CA ASP A 77 -24.06 1.27 17.91
C ASP A 77 -22.59 1.18 17.49
N LEU A 78 -22.05 -0.04 17.39
CA LEU A 78 -20.72 -0.28 16.84
C LEU A 78 -20.63 0.16 15.37
N SER A 79 -21.64 -0.12 14.55
CA SER A 79 -21.71 0.35 13.16
C SER A 79 -21.68 1.87 13.06
N LYS A 80 -22.44 2.59 13.91
CA LYS A 80 -22.39 4.06 13.97
C LYS A 80 -20.99 4.56 14.36
N ALA A 81 -20.34 3.93 15.33
CA ALA A 81 -18.99 4.28 15.75
C ALA A 81 -17.96 4.06 14.63
N VAL A 82 -18.07 2.94 13.90
CA VAL A 82 -17.23 2.65 12.72
C VAL A 82 -17.45 3.69 11.63
N GLU A 83 -18.69 4.05 11.33
CA GLU A 83 -19.01 5.10 10.34
C GLU A 83 -18.48 6.47 10.76
N SER A 84 -18.59 6.82 12.05
CA SER A 84 -17.98 8.03 12.59
C SER A 84 -16.45 8.03 12.44
N ALA A 85 -15.79 6.90 12.70
CA ALA A 85 -14.35 6.76 12.57
C ALA A 85 -13.89 6.85 11.11
N LYS A 86 -14.62 6.22 10.17
CA LYS A 86 -14.38 6.35 8.72
C LYS A 86 -14.55 7.78 8.22
N ARG A 87 -15.49 8.53 8.80
CA ARG A 87 -15.74 9.93 8.42
C ARG A 87 -14.71 10.90 8.99
N ASN A 88 -13.89 10.50 9.96
CA ASN A 88 -12.90 11.37 10.59
C ASN A 88 -11.93 11.94 9.54
N GLU A 89 -12.02 13.25 9.31
CA GLU A 89 -11.49 13.98 8.14
C GLU A 89 -9.98 13.86 7.92
N LYS A 90 -9.22 13.50 8.96
CA LYS A 90 -7.77 13.39 8.90
C LYS A 90 -7.30 12.40 7.83
N TRP A 91 -7.93 11.23 7.73
CA TRP A 91 -7.58 10.22 6.72
C TRP A 91 -7.94 10.65 5.30
N ARG A 92 -9.04 11.40 5.12
CA ARG A 92 -9.42 11.95 3.82
C ARG A 92 -8.44 13.04 3.38
N HIS A 93 -8.02 13.91 4.31
CA HIS A 93 -7.04 14.95 4.02
C HIS A 93 -5.68 14.35 3.63
N ASP A 94 -5.17 13.40 4.44
CA ASP A 94 -3.87 12.76 4.17
C ASP A 94 -3.88 12.00 2.82
N TYR A 95 -5.00 11.36 2.47
CA TYR A 95 -5.17 10.71 1.17
C TYR A 95 -5.19 11.72 0.00
N MET A 96 -5.93 12.83 0.13
CA MET A 96 -5.97 13.87 -0.91
C MET A 96 -4.61 14.54 -1.11
N THR A 97 -3.90 14.85 -0.03
CA THR A 97 -2.55 15.42 -0.11
C THR A 97 -1.58 14.47 -0.82
N LEU A 98 -1.64 13.17 -0.51
CA LEU A 98 -0.80 12.18 -1.18
C LEU A 98 -1.09 12.08 -2.67
N GLN A 99 -2.38 12.06 -3.06
CA GLN A 99 -2.77 11.98 -4.47
C GLN A 99 -2.35 13.23 -5.25
N MET A 100 -2.53 14.43 -4.68
CA MET A 100 -2.07 15.68 -5.31
C MET A 100 -0.55 15.67 -5.54
N ALA A 101 0.24 15.19 -4.57
CA ALA A 101 1.69 15.08 -4.70
C ALA A 101 2.10 14.08 -5.81
N TYR A 102 1.38 12.96 -5.96
CA TYR A 102 1.62 12.02 -7.06
C TYR A 102 1.32 12.63 -8.43
N ASP A 103 0.20 13.34 -8.56
CA ASP A 103 -0.19 13.98 -9.83
C ASP A 103 0.79 15.08 -10.24
N GLU A 104 1.29 15.85 -9.27
CA GLU A 104 2.34 16.86 -9.50
C GLU A 104 3.63 16.21 -9.99
N LYS A 105 4.10 15.15 -9.32
CA LYS A 105 5.31 14.42 -9.73
C LYS A 105 5.16 13.74 -11.08
N TYR A 106 3.98 13.23 -11.41
CA TYR A 106 3.70 12.67 -12.72
C TYR A 106 3.78 13.74 -13.82
N ARG A 107 3.22 14.93 -13.57
CA ARG A 107 3.27 16.05 -14.52
C ARG A 107 4.69 16.56 -14.73
N GLU A 108 5.45 16.77 -13.64
CA GLU A 108 6.88 17.12 -13.73
C GLU A 108 7.66 16.09 -14.54
N GLY A 109 7.40 14.80 -14.31
CA GLY A 109 8.02 13.70 -15.05
C GLY A 109 7.67 13.71 -16.54
N LEU A 110 6.41 14.01 -16.88
CA LEU A 110 5.95 14.11 -18.26
C LEU A 110 6.61 15.30 -18.98
N GLU A 111 6.61 16.48 -18.37
CA GLU A 111 7.25 17.68 -18.93
C GLU A 111 8.75 17.47 -19.14
N THR A 112 9.43 16.91 -18.12
CA THR A 112 10.85 16.58 -18.22
C THR A 112 11.11 15.56 -19.33
N GLY A 113 10.26 14.53 -19.45
CA GLY A 113 10.37 13.52 -20.49
C GLY A 113 10.18 14.08 -21.90
N ILE A 114 9.22 14.99 -22.09
CA ILE A 114 9.00 15.69 -23.36
C ILE A 114 10.20 16.55 -23.72
N GLN A 115 10.69 17.36 -22.78
CA GLN A 115 11.83 18.25 -23.00
C GLN A 115 13.10 17.45 -23.37
N GLN A 116 13.40 16.39 -22.61
CA GLN A 116 14.50 15.48 -22.93
C GLN A 116 14.32 14.79 -24.28
N GLY A 117 13.09 14.44 -24.66
CA GLY A 117 12.77 13.86 -25.95
C GLY A 117 13.05 14.82 -27.12
N ILE A 118 12.65 16.08 -26.97
CA ILE A 118 12.91 17.14 -27.95
C ILE A 118 14.41 17.37 -28.10
N GLU A 119 15.13 17.57 -26.99
CA GLU A 119 16.59 17.79 -27.01
C GLU A 119 17.36 16.61 -27.62
N ARG A 120 16.99 15.37 -27.28
CA ARG A 120 17.56 14.16 -27.89
C ARG A 120 17.24 14.06 -29.38
N GLY A 121 16.04 14.47 -29.78
CA GLY A 121 15.63 14.51 -31.19
C GLY A 121 16.45 15.51 -32.01
N ILE A 122 16.63 16.72 -31.48
CA ILE A 122 17.42 17.79 -32.11
C ILE A 122 18.89 17.35 -32.23
N THR A 123 19.50 16.88 -31.13
CA THR A 123 20.90 16.44 -31.13
C THR A 123 21.15 15.22 -32.03
N THR A 124 20.21 14.26 -32.08
CA THR A 124 20.31 13.11 -33.00
C THR A 124 20.22 13.55 -34.46
N SER A 125 19.34 14.51 -34.76
CA SER A 125 19.19 15.05 -36.12
C SER A 125 20.45 15.82 -36.54
N ALA A 126 21.01 16.65 -35.66
CA ALA A 126 22.27 17.36 -35.89
C ALA A 126 23.44 16.39 -36.17
N ARG A 127 23.55 15.30 -35.39
CA ARG A 127 24.55 14.25 -35.63
C ARG A 127 24.40 13.60 -37.01
N ARG A 128 23.18 13.27 -37.43
CA ARG A 128 22.92 12.71 -38.76
C ARG A 128 23.30 13.68 -39.88
N MET A 129 23.02 14.97 -39.71
CA MET A 129 23.41 16.01 -40.67
C MET A 129 24.93 16.13 -40.77
N LEU A 130 25.65 16.16 -39.65
CA LEU A 130 27.12 16.16 -39.60
C LEU A 130 27.71 14.93 -40.29
N SER A 131 27.19 13.73 -40.00
CA SER A 131 27.67 12.49 -40.62
C SER A 131 27.38 12.43 -42.14
N SER A 132 26.37 13.14 -42.63
CA SER A 132 26.05 13.18 -44.06
C SER A 132 27.06 13.99 -44.87
N GLY A 133 27.79 14.93 -44.24
CA GLY A 133 28.76 15.81 -44.89
C GLY A 133 28.18 16.81 -45.91
N LYS A 134 26.85 16.93 -45.99
CA LYS A 134 26.14 17.76 -46.98
C LYS A 134 25.85 19.20 -46.54
N TYR A 135 26.00 19.48 -45.25
CA TYR A 135 25.64 20.75 -44.65
C TYR A 135 26.85 21.33 -43.91
N SER A 136 27.04 22.64 -43.99
CA SER A 136 28.01 23.37 -43.19
C SER A 136 27.55 23.49 -41.73
N ASP A 137 28.49 23.74 -40.82
CA ASP A 137 28.18 23.86 -39.39
C ASP A 137 27.21 25.04 -39.11
N SER A 138 27.23 26.09 -39.95
CA SER A 138 26.28 27.22 -39.88
C SER A 138 24.86 26.83 -40.33
N GLU A 139 24.71 26.03 -41.38
CA GLU A 139 23.40 25.57 -41.86
C GLU A 139 22.76 24.61 -40.85
N ILE A 140 23.56 23.74 -40.21
CA ILE A 140 23.07 22.85 -39.15
C ILE A 140 22.62 23.67 -37.92
N SER A 141 23.33 24.75 -37.58
CA SER A 141 22.94 25.67 -36.50
C SER A 141 21.58 26.29 -36.76
N GLU A 142 21.36 26.76 -37.99
CA GLU A 142 20.11 27.39 -38.39
C GLU A 142 18.92 26.40 -38.40
N ILE A 143 19.14 25.18 -38.90
CA ILE A 143 18.08 24.16 -39.01
C ILE A 143 17.71 23.56 -37.64
N THR A 144 18.69 23.35 -36.76
CA THR A 144 18.50 22.64 -35.50
C THR A 144 18.28 23.57 -34.30
N GLY A 145 18.57 24.87 -34.47
CA GLY A 145 18.53 25.86 -33.39
C GLY A 145 19.65 25.69 -32.34
N LEU A 146 20.59 24.76 -32.56
CA LEU A 146 21.79 24.59 -31.72
C LEU A 146 22.80 25.68 -32.04
N SER A 147 23.60 26.08 -31.04
CA SER A 147 24.72 27.00 -31.28
C SER A 147 25.84 26.30 -32.06
N VAL A 148 26.66 27.09 -32.76
CA VAL A 148 27.81 26.58 -33.51
C VAL A 148 28.78 25.86 -32.58
N GLU A 149 28.93 26.31 -31.33
CA GLU A 149 29.75 25.65 -30.31
C GLU A 149 29.21 24.26 -29.94
N GLN A 150 27.88 24.12 -29.80
CA GLN A 150 27.24 22.83 -29.51
C GLN A 150 27.43 21.85 -30.67
N ILE A 151 27.34 22.34 -31.92
CA ILE A 151 27.57 21.53 -33.12
C ILE A 151 29.04 21.08 -33.20
N GLN A 152 29.98 21.97 -32.93
CA GLN A 152 31.41 21.64 -32.91
C GLN A 152 31.73 20.62 -31.80
N ALA A 153 31.10 20.74 -30.63
CA ALA A 153 31.22 19.75 -29.56
C ALA A 153 30.66 18.38 -29.96
N LEU A 154 29.49 18.34 -30.63
CA LEU A 154 28.93 17.10 -31.17
C LEU A 154 29.84 16.45 -32.22
N LYS A 155 30.45 17.25 -33.10
CA LYS A 155 31.42 16.83 -34.13
C LYS A 155 32.70 16.24 -33.53
N ASN A 156 33.20 16.84 -32.45
CA ASN A 156 34.37 16.36 -31.73
C ASN A 156 34.09 15.08 -30.91
N SER A 157 32.85 14.89 -30.45
CA SER A 157 32.41 13.68 -29.72
C SER A 157 32.19 12.44 -30.60
N ALA A 158 32.18 12.62 -31.93
CA ALA A 158 31.95 11.56 -32.91
C ALA A 158 33.24 11.10 -33.64
N LYS A 159 34.39 11.65 -33.25
CA LYS A 159 35.73 11.34 -33.79
C LYS A 159 36.45 10.37 -32.85
#